data_AF-A0A2W0DS66-F1
#
_entry.id   AF-A0A2W0DS66-F1
#
_cell.length_a   1.000
_cell.length_b   1.000
_cell.length_c   1.000
_cell.angle_alpha   90.00
_cell.angle_beta   90.00
_cell.angle_gamma   90.00
#
_symmetry.space_group_name_H-M   'P 1'
#
loop_
_entity.id
_entity.type
_entity.pdbx_description
1 polymer ?
#
loop_
_entity_poly.entity_id
_entity_poly.type
_entity_poly.pdbx_seq_one_letter_code
_entity_poly.pdbx_strand_id
1 'polypeptide(L)' 'MTTVSPKLSSPPTPTMRRRLVDAGETARKADAELRASVIDAIGAGVSVREVAALTDISTNTVQRWKREAQR' A
#
# COMPACT_ATOMS: atom_id res chain seq x y z
N MET A 1 29.07 36.46 -0.41
CA MET A 1 27.90 36.33 0.50
C MET A 1 26.89 35.43 -0.20
N THR A 2 26.74 34.18 0.25
CA THR A 2 25.80 33.23 -0.36
C THR A 2 24.49 33.30 0.43
N THR A 3 23.48 33.94 -0.13
CA THR A 3 22.15 34.02 0.50
C THR A 3 21.46 32.65 0.36
N VAL A 4 21.31 31.94 1.48
CA VAL A 4 20.47 30.75 1.56
C VAL A 4 19.03 31.22 1.70
N SER A 5 18.25 31.18 0.61
CA SER A 5 16.83 31.52 0.64
C SER A 5 16.07 30.58 1.57
N PRO A 6 15.24 31.09 2.51
CA PRO A 6 14.46 30.25 3.39
C PRO A 6 13.36 29.54 2.58
N LYS A 7 13.26 28.20 2.71
CA LYS A 7 12.10 27.43 2.23
C LYS A 7 10.88 27.84 3.05
N LEU A 8 10.12 28.84 2.56
CA LEU A 8 8.75 29.09 3.02
C LEU A 8 7.88 27.93 2.50
N SER A 9 7.80 26.83 3.25
CA SER A 9 6.80 25.80 2.98
C SER A 9 5.45 26.31 3.49
N SER A 10 4.66 26.94 2.61
CA SER A 10 3.28 27.29 2.93
C SER A 10 2.51 26.05 3.40
N PRO A 11 1.66 26.16 4.45
CA PRO A 11 0.87 25.02 4.89
C PRO A 11 -0.09 24.56 3.78
N PRO A 12 -0.37 23.25 3.67
CA PRO A 12 -1.29 22.75 2.66
C PRO A 12 -2.67 23.35 2.86
N THR A 13 -3.29 23.79 1.77
CA THR A 13 -4.65 24.34 1.77
C THR A 13 -5.67 23.30 2.23
N PRO A 14 -6.86 23.70 2.72
CA PRO A 14 -7.89 22.73 3.14
C PRO A 14 -8.28 21.73 2.05
N THR A 15 -8.35 22.17 0.79
CA THR A 15 -8.65 21.32 -0.35
C THR A 15 -7.52 20.31 -0.64
N MET A 16 -6.25 20.72 -0.52
CA MET A 16 -5.11 19.80 -0.63
C MET A 16 -5.13 18.76 0.48
N ARG A 17 -5.38 19.17 1.72
CA ARG A 17 -5.49 18.25 2.87
C ARG A 17 -6.58 17.21 2.63
N ARG A 18 -7.76 17.64 2.19
CA ARG A 18 -8.87 16.72 1.91
C ARG A 18 -8.51 15.69 0.84
N ARG A 19 -7.93 16.13 -0.28
CA ARG A 19 -7.48 15.23 -1.35
C ARG A 19 -6.46 14.20 -0.87
N LEU A 20 -5.51 14.60 -0.01
CA LEU A 20 -4.53 13.68 0.55
C LEU A 20 -5.16 12.65 1.48
N VAL A 21 -6.13 13.06 2.30
CA VAL A 21 -6.89 12.14 3.16
C VAL A 21 -7.68 11.15 2.31
N ASP A 22 -8.45 11.63 1.33
CA ASP A 22 -9.27 10.78 0.46
C ASP A 22 -8.42 9.80 -0.36
N ALA A 23 -7.28 10.25 -0.88
CA ALA A 23 -6.32 9.39 -1.58
C ALA A 23 -5.72 8.34 -0.64
N GLY A 24 -5.38 8.71 0.61
CA GLY A 24 -4.87 7.80 1.61
C GLY A 24 -5.89 6.77 2.10
N GLU A 25 -7.18 7.11 2.14
CA GLU A 25 -8.27 6.16 2.40
C GLU A 25 -8.45 5.20 1.22
N THR A 26 -8.45 5.73 -0.01
CA THR A 26 -8.55 4.91 -1.23
C THR A 26 -7.40 3.91 -1.33
N ALA A 27 -6.17 4.35 -1.07
CA ALA A 27 -4.99 3.47 -1.08
C ALA A 27 -5.10 2.36 -0.02
N ARG A 28 -5.56 2.69 1.20
CA ARG A 28 -5.76 1.71 2.27
C ARG A 28 -6.84 0.68 1.92
N LYS A 29 -7.92 1.12 1.28
CA LYS A 29 -8.99 0.23 0.81
C LYS A 29 -8.48 -0.71 -0.28
N ALA A 30 -7.77 -0.17 -1.28
CA ALA A 30 -7.19 -0.97 -2.35
C ALA A 30 -6.17 -2.00 -1.84
N ASP A 31 -5.33 -1.62 -0.87
CA ASP A 31 -4.38 -2.54 -0.21
C ASP A 31 -5.10 -3.69 0.51
N ALA A 32 -6.18 -3.38 1.24
CA ALA A 32 -6.99 -4.39 1.92
C ALA A 32 -7.66 -5.36 0.93
N GLU A 33 -8.22 -4.85 -0.17
CA GLU A 33 -8.83 -5.66 -1.23
C GLU A 33 -7.81 -6.55 -1.94
N LEU A 34 -6.62 -6.02 -2.24
CA LEU A 34 -5.51 -6.78 -2.82
C LEU A 34 -5.07 -7.90 -1.88
N ARG A 35 -4.89 -7.58 -0.60
CA ARG A 35 -4.50 -8.56 0.41
C ARG A 35 -5.54 -9.67 0.56
N ALA A 36 -6.83 -9.36 0.59
CA ALA A 36 -7.90 -10.36 0.62
C ALA A 36 -7.82 -11.29 -0.61
N SER A 37 -7.70 -10.71 -1.81
CA SER A 37 -7.58 -11.46 -3.06
C SER A 37 -6.37 -12.40 -3.09
N VAL A 38 -5.24 -11.97 -2.52
CA VAL A 38 -4.04 -12.81 -2.38
C VAL A 38 -4.29 -14.00 -1.46
N ILE A 39 -4.97 -13.80 -0.33
CA ILE A 39 -5.29 -14.89 0.61
C ILE A 39 -6.28 -15.88 -0.02
N ASP A 40 -7.29 -15.39 -0.73
CA ASP A 40 -8.26 -16.24 -1.43
C ASP A 40 -7.58 -17.13 -2.49
N ALA A 41 -6.66 -16.56 -3.28
CA ALA A 41 -5.88 -17.32 -4.26
C ALA A 41 -5.01 -18.42 -3.60
N ILE A 42 -4.37 -18.10 -2.47
CA ILE A 42 -3.59 -19.10 -1.70
C ILE A 42 -4.51 -20.18 -1.13
N GLY A 43 -5.69 -19.81 -0.65
CA GLY A 43 -6.71 -20.75 -0.16
C GLY A 43 -7.22 -21.69 -1.25
N ALA A 44 -7.28 -21.22 -2.50
CA ALA A 44 -7.58 -22.02 -3.69
C ALA A 44 -6.42 -22.91 -4.16
N GLY A 45 -5.25 -22.85 -3.50
CA GLY A 45 -4.10 -23.70 -3.80
C GLY A 45 -3.05 -23.08 -4.73
N VAL A 46 -3.19 -21.81 -5.13
CA VAL A 46 -2.17 -21.11 -5.94
C VAL A 46 -0.90 -20.93 -5.12
N SER A 47 0.27 -21.16 -5.74
CA SER A 47 1.53 -21.05 -5.01
C SER A 47 1.87 -19.58 -4.69
N VAL A 48 2.55 -19.37 -3.54
CA VAL A 48 3.05 -18.05 -3.13
C VAL A 48 3.89 -17.38 -4.22
N ARG A 49 4.67 -18.16 -4.97
CA ARG A 49 5.54 -17.66 -6.04
C ARG A 49 4.73 -17.15 -7.24
N GLU A 50 3.68 -17.87 -7.63
CA GLU A 50 2.78 -17.45 -8.71
C GLU A 50 2.00 -16.19 -8.32
N VAL A 51 1.45 -16.15 -7.11
CA VAL A 51 0.73 -14.96 -6.63
C VAL A 51 1.65 -13.73 -6.57
N ALA A 52 2.87 -13.89 -6.09
CA ALA A 52 3.89 -12.83 -6.09
C ALA A 52 4.19 -12.31 -7.50
N ALA A 53 4.35 -13.21 -8.48
CA ALA A 53 4.61 -12.85 -9.86
C ALA A 53 3.43 -12.12 -10.52
N LEU A 54 2.18 -12.51 -10.21
CA LEU A 54 0.98 -11.88 -10.77
C LEU A 54 0.71 -10.48 -10.21
N THR A 55 1.10 -10.24 -8.95
CA THR A 55 0.76 -9.01 -8.22
C THR A 55 1.92 -8.03 -8.12
N ASP A 56 3.10 -8.39 -8.62
CA ASP A 56 4.37 -7.66 -8.43
C ASP A 56 4.70 -7.40 -6.94
N ILE A 57 4.23 -8.29 -6.06
CA ILE A 57 4.50 -8.23 -4.62
C ILE A 57 5.61 -9.22 -4.29
N SER A 58 6.53 -8.82 -3.40
CA SER A 58 7.58 -9.73 -2.94
C SER A 58 6.99 -10.99 -2.29
N THR A 59 7.62 -12.14 -2.53
CA THR A 59 7.22 -13.41 -1.91
C THR A 59 7.19 -13.33 -0.39
N ASN A 60 8.08 -12.56 0.23
CA ASN A 60 8.14 -12.34 1.67
C ASN A 60 6.86 -11.64 2.19
N THR A 61 6.38 -10.61 1.48
CA THR A 61 5.12 -9.93 1.82
C THR A 61 3.94 -10.89 1.73
N VAL A 62 3.84 -11.68 0.66
CA VAL A 62 2.78 -12.68 0.49
C VAL A 62 2.83 -13.73 1.62
N GLN A 63 4.01 -14.23 1.97
CA GLN A 63 4.18 -15.17 3.10
C GLN A 63 3.80 -14.54 4.44
N ARG A 64 4.12 -13.27 4.65
CA ARG A 64 3.72 -12.53 5.85
C ARG A 64 2.20 -12.44 5.94
N TRP A 65 1.52 -12.04 4.87
CA TRP A 65 0.06 -11.96 4.84
C TRP A 65 -0.60 -13.31 5.10
N LYS A 66 -0.08 -14.38 4.49
CA LYS A 66 -0.54 -15.75 4.75
C LYS A 66 -0.46 -16.11 6.23
N ARG A 67 0.68 -15.84 6.89
CA ARG A 67 0.87 -16.12 8.32
C ARG A 67 -0.08 -15.31 9.20
N GLU A 68 -0.28 -14.04 8.88
CA GLU A 68 -1.19 -13.16 9.62
C GLU A 68 -2.67 -13.59 9.49
N ALA A 69 -3.06 -14.20 8.37
CA ALA A 69 -4.42 -14.72 8.17
C ALA A 69 -4.70 -16.06 8.90
N GLN A 70 -3.65 -16.77 9.31
CA GLN A 70 -3.75 -18.06 10.03
C GLN A 70 -3.72 -17.90 11.55
N ARG A 71 -3.58 -16.67 12.05
CA ARG A 71 -3.53 -16.33 13.47
C ARG A 71 -4.90 -15.90 13.96
#